data_AF-A0A8T5FBX4-F1
#
_entry.id   AF-A0A8T5FBX4-F1
#
_cell.length_a   1.000
_cell.length_b   1.000
_cell.length_c   1.000
_cell.angle_alpha   90.00
_cell.angle_beta   90.00
_cell.angle_gamma   90.00
#
_symmetry.space_group_name_H-M   'P 1'
#
loop_
_entity.id
_entity.type
_entity.pdbx_description
1 polymer ?
#
loop_
_entity_poly.entity_id
_entity_poly.type
_entity_poly.pdbx_seq_one_letter_code
_entity_poly.pdbx_strand_id
1 'polypeptide(L)' 'MPVPQKRCDVCGKKMTYDPLLSKKRSKTKINSFWCTTVTCDYILVSETFYVKDKVQSVRNYVFHSVIPKIAET' A
#
# COMPACT_ATOMS: atom_id res chain seq x y z
N MET A 1 -5.17 4.81 -16.64
CA MET A 1 -4.21 5.65 -15.88
C MET A 1 -3.15 4.74 -15.26
N PRO A 2 -1.85 4.98 -15.51
CA PRO A 2 -0.79 4.20 -14.89
C PRO A 2 -0.84 4.34 -13.36
N VAL A 3 -0.61 3.24 -12.64
CA VAL A 3 -0.51 3.26 -11.18
C VAL A 3 0.76 4.04 -10.82
N PRO A 4 0.69 5.14 -10.04
CA PRO A 4 1.87 5.89 -9.67
C PRO A 4 2.83 5.00 -8.88
N GLN A 5 4.10 4.97 -9.30
CA GLN A 5 5.13 4.23 -8.58
C GLN A 5 5.32 4.85 -7.19
N LYS A 6 4.98 4.10 -6.14
CA LYS A 6 5.18 4.50 -4.74
C LYS A 6 6.56 4.04 -4.28
N ARG A 7 7.23 4.86 -3.46
CA ARG A 7 8.47 4.50 -2.76
C ARG A 7 8.15 4.23 -1.29
N CYS A 8 8.85 3.25 -0.71
CA CYS A 8 8.80 3.01 0.72
C CYS A 8 9.55 4.13 1.43
N ASP A 9 8.93 4.79 2.40
CA ASP A 9 9.55 5.91 3.13
C ASP A 9 10.72 5.44 4.04
N VAL A 10 10.82 4.13 4.31
CA VAL A 10 11.84 3.57 5.21
C VAL A 10 13.08 3.10 4.48
N CYS A 11 12.93 2.37 3.37
CA CYS A 11 14.09 1.88 2.61
C CYS A 11 14.33 2.65 1.30
N GLY A 12 13.45 3.59 0.94
CA GLY A 12 13.53 4.36 -0.32
C GLY A 12 13.28 3.54 -1.59
N LYS A 13 13.12 2.22 -1.49
CA LYS A 13 12.91 1.32 -2.63
C LYS A 13 11.49 1.41 -3.17
N LYS A 14 11.33 1.02 -4.44
CA LYS A 14 10.03 0.97 -5.10
C LYS A 14 9.15 -0.07 -4.43
N MET A 15 7.92 0.32 -4.12
CA MET A 15 6.88 -0.60 -3.71
C MET A 15 6.24 -1.22 -4.94
N THR A 16 5.90 -2.49 -4.84
CA THR A 16 5.26 -3.26 -5.90
C THR A 16 3.76 -3.31 -5.61
N TYR A 17 2.96 -3.10 -6.64
CA TYR A 17 1.51 -3.08 -6.55
C TYR A 17 0.96 -4.50 -6.36
N ASP A 18 0.06 -4.66 -5.38
CA ASP A 18 -0.64 -5.91 -5.11
C ASP A 18 -2.05 -5.86 -5.74
N PRO A 19 -2.32 -6.58 -6.83
CA PRO A 19 -3.63 -6.60 -7.47
C PRO A 19 -4.72 -7.32 -6.66
N LEU A 20 -4.36 -8.21 -5.72
CA LEU A 20 -5.33 -8.99 -4.93
C LEU A 20 -5.93 -8.13 -3.81
N LEU A 21 -5.09 -7.32 -3.17
CA LEU A 21 -5.51 -6.38 -2.13
C LEU A 21 -6.03 -5.05 -2.70
N SER A 22 -5.72 -4.74 -3.96
CA SER A 22 -6.21 -3.55 -4.63
C SER A 22 -7.60 -3.76 -5.22
N LYS A 23 -8.55 -2.92 -4.84
CA LYS A 23 -9.97 -3.07 -5.20
C LYS A 23 -10.57 -1.73 -5.59
N LYS A 24 -11.47 -1.75 -6.57
CA LYS A 24 -12.28 -0.59 -6.94
C LYS A 24 -13.72 -0.82 -6.46
N ARG A 25 -14.21 0.05 -5.58
CA ARG A 25 -15.63 0.25 -5.28
C ARG A 25 -16.13 1.49 -6.02
N SER A 26 -17.44 1.59 -6.25
CA SER A 26 -18.06 2.59 -7.14
C SER A 26 -17.44 3.99 -7.08
N LYS A 27 -17.25 4.53 -5.86
CA LYS A 27 -16.66 5.85 -5.62
C LYS A 27 -15.30 5.80 -4.92
N THR A 28 -14.75 4.61 -4.65
CA THR A 28 -13.54 4.45 -3.84
C THR A 28 -12.57 3.50 -4.54
N LYS A 29 -11.34 3.93 -4.75
CA LYS A 29 -10.26 3.08 -5.26
C LYS A 29 -9.27 2.80 -4.15
N ILE A 30 -9.05 1.52 -3.85
CA ILE A 30 -8.06 1.04 -2.89
C ILE A 30 -6.90 0.47 -3.71
N ASN A 31 -5.70 1.02 -3.52
CA ASN A 31 -4.47 0.50 -4.11
C ASN A 31 -3.53 0.09 -2.99
N SER A 32 -3.11 -1.16 -3.00
CA SER A 32 -2.19 -1.74 -2.04
C SER A 32 -0.83 -1.94 -2.69
N PHE A 33 0.22 -1.61 -1.94
CA PHE A 33 1.60 -1.72 -2.38
C PHE A 33 2.42 -2.42 -1.30
N TRP A 34 3.19 -3.43 -1.66
CA TRP A 34 4.13 -4.10 -0.77
C TRP A 34 5.56 -3.61 -1.02
N CYS A 35 6.36 -3.48 0.02
CA CYS A 35 7.80 -3.35 -0.12
C CYS A 35 8.40 -4.76 -0.30
N THR A 36 9.04 -5.05 -1.43
CA THR A 36 9.67 -6.37 -1.69
C THR A 36 11.03 -6.53 -1.03
N THR A 37 11.41 -5.64 -0.13
CA THR A 37 12.74 -5.72 0.50
C THR A 37 12.65 -6.65 1.69
N VAL A 38 13.53 -7.66 1.74
CA VAL A 38 13.57 -8.70 2.79
C VAL A 38 13.65 -8.12 4.22
N THR A 39 14.17 -6.89 4.36
CA THR A 39 14.29 -6.18 5.65
C THR A 39 13.17 -5.17 5.92
N CYS A 40 12.18 -5.06 5.03
CA CYS A 40 11.08 -4.10 5.17
C CYS A 40 9.75 -4.78 4.88
N ASP A 41 9.09 -5.24 5.94
CA ASP A 41 7.73 -5.77 5.90
C ASP A 41 6.67 -4.65 5.90
N TYR A 42 6.85 -3.68 5.01
CA TYR A 42 6.00 -2.50 4.89
C TYR A 42 4.94 -2.70 3.80
N ILE A 43 3.67 -2.55 4.17
CA ILE A 43 2.54 -2.53 3.24
C ILE A 43 1.89 -1.15 3.30
N LEU A 44 1.77 -0.48 2.15
CA LEU A 44 1.09 0.79 1.99
C LEU A 44 -0.25 0.56 1.30
N VAL A 45 -1.35 0.90 1.98
CA VAL A 45 -2.70 0.87 1.41
C VAL A 45 -3.20 2.30 1.22
N SER A 46 -3.44 2.68 -0.03
CA SER A 46 -3.94 4.00 -0.41
C SER A 46 -5.40 3.91 -0.84
N GLU A 47 -6.28 4.56 -0.08
CA GLU A 47 -7.71 4.66 -0.34
C GLU A 47 -8.02 6.04 -0.90
N THR A 48 -8.51 6.09 -2.14
CA THR A 48 -8.86 7.33 -2.84
C THR A 48 -10.37 7.38 -3.07
N PHE A 49 -11.02 8.44 -2.60
CA PHE A 49 -12.45 8.68 -2.80
C PHE A 49 -12.69 9.70 -3.91
N TYR A 50 -13.63 9.38 -4.81
CA TYR A 50 -13.96 10.16 -5.99
C TYR A 50 -15.41 10.67 -5.93
N VAL A 51 -15.61 11.93 -6.31
CA VAL A 51 -16.93 12.52 -6.55
C VAL A 51 -16.89 13.23 -7.89
N LYS A 52 -17.75 12.82 -8.83
CA LYS A 52 -17.77 13.35 -10.21
C LYS A 52 -16.37 13.33 -10.86
N ASP A 53 -15.70 12.19 -10.76
CA ASP A 53 -14.33 11.94 -11.25
C ASP A 53 -13.21 12.82 -10.64
N LYS A 54 -13.54 13.69 -9.67
CA LYS A 54 -12.55 14.45 -8.90
C LYS A 54 -12.19 13.72 -7.63
N VAL A 55 -10.90 13.68 -7.32
CA VAL A 55 -10.40 13.17 -6.04
C VAL A 55 -10.83 14.12 -4.94
N GLN A 56 -11.59 13.61 -3.97
CA GLN A 56 -12.06 14.37 -2.81
C GLN A 56 -11.18 14.12 -1.59
N SER A 57 -10.76 12.87 -1.39
CA SER A 57 -9.89 12.51 -0.27
C SER A 57 -8.97 11.36 -0.64
N VAL A 58 -7.80 11.36 -0.02
CA VAL A 58 -6.81 10.29 -0.09
C VAL A 58 -6.41 9.94 1.34
N ARG A 59 -6.57 8.68 1.72
CA ARG A 59 -6.10 8.14 3.00
C ARG A 59 -5.02 7.11 2.72
N ASN A 60 -3.92 7.19 3.46
CA ASN A 60 -2.82 6.25 3.35
C ASN A 60 -2.67 5.53 4.69
N TYR A 61 -2.64 4.21 4.66
CA TYR A 61 -2.44 3.34 5.81
C TYR A 61 -1.14 2.56 5.60
N VAL A 62 -0.29 2.54 6.61
CA VAL A 62 0.99 1.81 6.60
C VAL A 62 0.91 0.69 7.62
N PHE A 63 1.11 -0.55 7.16
CA PHE A 63 1.14 -1.74 8.01
C PHE A 63 2.56 -2.26 8.08
N HIS A 64 2.92 -2.71 9.29
CA HIS A 64 4.19 -3.35 9.59
C HIS A 64 3.90 -4.79 9.98
N SER A 65 4.43 -5.75 9.23
CA SER A 65 4.48 -7.12 9.70
C SER A 65 5.67 -7.19 10.66
N VAL A 66 5.43 -7.16 11.97
CA VAL A 66 6.45 -7.62 12.91
C VAL A 66 6.44 -9.14 12.78
N ILE A 67 7.44 -9.72 12.10
CA ILE A 67 7.64 -11.17 12.13
C ILE A 67 7.84 -11.51 13.61
N PRO A 68 6.94 -12.27 14.26
CA PRO A 68 7.17 -12.66 15.64
C PRO A 68 8.48 -13.44 15.65
N LYS A 69 9.47 -12.94 16.39
CA LYS A 69 10.68 -13.70 16.67
C LYS A 69 10.20 -14.95 17.37
N ILE A 70 10.23 -16.08 16.66
CA ILE A 70 10.01 -17.38 17.26
C ILE A 70 11.06 -17.43 18.37
N ALA A 71 10.62 -17.45 19.62
CA ALA A 71 11.52 -17.57 20.75
C ALA A 71 12.19 -18.93 20.61
N GLU A 72 13.43 -18.95 20.12
CA GLU A 72 14.29 -20.13 20.15
C GLU A 72 14.36 -20.57 21.61
N THR A 73 13.78 -21.74 21.89
CA THR A 73 13.84 -22.42 23.19
C THR A 73 14.91 -23.49 23.11
#